data_AF-A0A9P0YRY2-F1
#
_entry.id   AF-A0A9P0YRY2-F1
#
_cell.length_a   1.000
_cell.length_b   1.000
_cell.length_c   1.000
_cell.angle_alpha   90.00
_cell.angle_beta   90.00
_cell.angle_gamma   90.00
#
_symmetry.space_group_name_H-M   'P 1'
#
loop_
_entity.id
_entity.type
_entity.pdbx_description
1 polymer ?
#
loop_
_entity_poly.entity_id
_entity_poly.type
_entity_poly.pdbx_seq_one_letter_code
_entity_poly.pdbx_strand_id
1 'polypeptide(L)'
;MQNMWSLINEFDQGKTSWTFKARAVRVDATPTYGIHGESLQCIFQDREGTRIHAHIGKSQVAKFQSLFKEGDVYAISHVLVQDNYMNFKTTRNVFKLLFLNKTEAFKISNINFPMRVFDFTTIVALQNMEVVDETHAIGDDFYKQTFFELNV
;
A
#
# COMPACT_ATOMS: atom_id res chain seq x y z
N MET A 1 2.85 -11.64 -26.96
CA MET A 1 1.69 -11.21 -26.15
C MET A 1 2.22 -10.28 -25.07
N GLN A 2 1.87 -8.99 -25.12
CA GLN A 2 2.32 -8.01 -24.14
C GLN A 2 1.69 -8.34 -22.79
N ASN A 3 2.49 -8.38 -21.72
CA ASN A 3 1.99 -8.67 -20.38
C ASN A 3 1.01 -7.56 -19.99
N MET A 4 -0.26 -7.91 -19.75
CA MET A 4 -1.33 -6.94 -19.47
C MET A 4 -1.23 -6.30 -18.07
N TRP A 5 -0.32 -6.80 -17.23
CA TRP A 5 -0.16 -6.40 -15.83
C TRP A 5 1.21 -5.77 -15.64
N SER A 6 1.21 -4.51 -15.21
CA SER A 6 2.43 -3.81 -14.84
C SER A 6 2.93 -4.25 -13.47
N LEU A 7 4.24 -4.25 -13.30
CA LEU A 7 4.89 -4.35 -11.99
C LEU A 7 4.91 -2.98 -11.32
N ILE A 8 4.94 -2.96 -9.98
CA ILE A 8 4.90 -1.70 -9.23
C ILE A 8 6.19 -0.89 -9.45
N ASN A 9 7.33 -1.55 -9.66
CA ASN A 9 8.60 -0.89 -9.95
C ASN A 9 8.66 -0.24 -11.35
N GLU A 10 7.68 -0.51 -12.22
CA GLU A 10 7.55 0.14 -13.54
C GLU A 10 6.78 1.46 -13.46
N PHE A 11 6.17 1.76 -12.31
CA PHE A 11 5.28 2.92 -12.21
C PHE A 11 6.06 4.24 -12.31
N ASP A 12 5.49 5.16 -13.07
CA ASP A 12 5.95 6.53 -13.26
C ASP A 12 4.75 7.47 -13.39
N GLN A 13 5.01 8.78 -13.29
CA GLN A 13 4.01 9.84 -13.39
C GLN A 13 3.69 10.26 -14.83
N GLY A 14 4.47 9.80 -15.82
CA GLY A 14 4.24 10.10 -17.25
C GLY A 14 3.05 9.34 -17.84
N LYS A 15 2.66 8.21 -17.23
CA LYS A 15 1.48 7.44 -17.64
C LYS A 15 0.20 7.90 -16.93
N THR A 16 -0.90 7.95 -17.68
CA THR A 16 -2.21 8.42 -17.18
C THR A 16 -3.06 7.35 -16.48
N SER A 17 -2.57 6.12 -16.39
CA SER A 17 -3.28 5.00 -15.75
C SER A 17 -2.40 3.76 -15.65
N TRP A 18 -2.39 3.13 -14.48
CA TRP A 18 -1.77 1.83 -14.23
C TRP A 18 -2.79 0.73 -13.97
N THR A 19 -2.43 -0.49 -14.36
CA THR A 19 -3.19 -1.71 -14.14
C THR A 19 -2.23 -2.81 -13.70
N PHE A 20 -2.50 -3.42 -12.55
CA PHE A 20 -1.57 -4.34 -11.88
C PHE A 20 -2.30 -5.38 -11.04
N LYS A 21 -1.55 -6.40 -10.61
CA LYS A 21 -2.01 -7.40 -9.64
C LYS A 21 -1.18 -7.31 -8.38
N ALA A 22 -1.83 -7.24 -7.23
CA ALA A 22 -1.14 -7.16 -5.95
C ALA A 22 -1.92 -7.80 -4.82
N ARG A 23 -1.20 -8.27 -3.81
CA ARG A 23 -1.73 -8.66 -2.51
C ARG A 23 -1.90 -7.42 -1.64
N ALA A 24 -3.04 -7.27 -0.98
CA ALA A 24 -3.18 -6.31 0.10
C ALA A 24 -2.45 -6.88 1.33
N VAL A 25 -1.23 -6.40 1.61
CA VAL A 25 -0.44 -6.89 2.76
C VAL A 25 -0.78 -6.17 4.04
N ARG A 26 -1.46 -5.02 3.95
CA ARG A 26 -2.01 -4.28 5.10
C ARG A 26 -3.25 -3.51 4.67
N VAL A 27 -4.29 -3.51 5.51
CA VAL A 27 -5.53 -2.74 5.28
C VAL A 27 -6.02 -2.16 6.61
N ASP A 28 -5.97 -0.83 6.74
CA ASP A 28 -6.41 -0.13 7.96
C ASP A 28 -7.48 0.89 7.64
N ALA A 29 -8.65 0.74 8.28
CA ALA A 29 -9.66 1.77 8.29
C ALA A 29 -9.35 2.80 9.37
N THR A 30 -9.20 4.06 9.00
CA THR A 30 -9.14 5.14 9.99
C THR A 30 -10.56 5.55 10.36
N PRO A 31 -10.94 5.49 11.65
CA PRO A 31 -12.29 5.80 12.08
C PRO A 31 -12.61 7.30 11.94
N THR A 32 -13.90 7.59 11.86
CA THR A 32 -14.53 8.87 11.45
C THR A 32 -14.28 10.06 12.39
N TYR A 33 -13.48 9.92 13.46
CA TYR A 33 -13.43 10.87 14.59
C TYR A 33 -12.64 12.17 14.32
N GLY A 34 -12.30 12.48 13.06
CA GLY A 34 -11.51 13.68 12.70
C GLY A 34 -12.04 14.45 11.50
N ILE A 35 -11.49 15.64 11.26
CA ILE A 35 -11.87 16.62 10.22
C ILE A 35 -11.76 16.01 8.80
N HIS A 36 -10.94 14.97 8.64
CA HIS A 36 -10.65 14.34 7.35
C HIS A 36 -11.61 13.20 6.97
N GLY A 37 -12.52 12.80 7.87
CA GLY A 37 -13.50 11.74 7.62
C GLY A 37 -12.90 10.33 7.48
N GLU A 38 -13.73 9.36 7.11
CA GLU A 38 -13.31 7.98 6.89
C GLU A 38 -12.31 7.86 5.73
N SER A 39 -11.25 7.09 5.96
CA SER A 39 -10.28 6.74 4.94
C SER A 39 -9.79 5.30 5.14
N LEU A 40 -9.27 4.72 4.06
CA LEU A 40 -8.67 3.39 4.06
C LEU A 40 -7.21 3.52 3.64
N GLN A 41 -6.30 3.10 4.51
CA GLN A 41 -4.89 2.96 4.20
C GLN A 41 -4.65 1.52 3.74
N CYS A 42 -3.95 1.35 2.62
CA CYS A 42 -3.58 0.03 2.14
C CYS A 42 -2.12 -0.01 1.74
N ILE A 43 -1.47 -1.15 1.97
CA ILE A 43 -0.18 -1.47 1.35
C ILE A 43 -0.41 -2.63 0.40
N PHE A 44 -0.03 -2.44 -0.85
CA PHE A 44 -0.14 -3.44 -1.90
C PHE A 44 1.24 -3.97 -2.27
N GLN A 45 1.36 -5.28 -2.44
CA GLN A 45 2.59 -5.95 -2.85
C GLN A 45 2.40 -6.73 -4.15
N ASP A 46 3.22 -6.44 -5.16
CA ASP A 46 3.19 -7.21 -6.42
C ASP A 46 3.87 -8.58 -6.28
N ARG A 47 3.95 -9.32 -7.39
CA ARG A 47 4.54 -10.66 -7.42
C ARG A 47 6.05 -10.67 -7.15
N GLU A 48 6.75 -9.57 -7.41
CA GLU A 48 8.20 -9.46 -7.19
C GLU A 48 8.51 -9.07 -5.75
N GLY A 49 7.50 -8.63 -4.98
CA GLY A 49 7.65 -8.19 -3.60
C GLY A 49 7.72 -6.67 -3.46
N THR A 50 7.60 -5.91 -4.55
CA THR A 50 7.60 -4.45 -4.50
C THR A 50 6.31 -3.99 -3.81
N ARG A 51 6.45 -3.14 -2.80
CA ARG A 51 5.31 -2.57 -2.05
C ARG A 51 5.00 -1.15 -2.49
N ILE A 52 3.73 -0.77 -2.47
CA ILE A 52 3.28 0.61 -2.67
C ILE A 52 2.13 0.95 -1.73
N HIS A 53 2.17 2.16 -1.19
CA HIS A 53 1.11 2.70 -0.34
C HIS A 53 -0.09 3.18 -1.18
N ALA A 54 -1.30 3.01 -0.68
CA ALA A 54 -2.51 3.69 -1.15
C ALA A 54 -3.24 4.39 0.01
N HIS A 55 -3.62 5.65 -0.21
CA HIS A 55 -4.55 6.37 0.66
C HIS A 55 -5.87 6.57 -0.07
N ILE A 56 -6.94 5.94 0.42
CA ILE A 56 -8.26 5.97 -0.18
C ILE A 56 -9.15 6.84 0.70
N GLY A 57 -9.34 8.09 0.30
CA GLY A 57 -10.14 9.06 1.05
C GLY A 57 -11.65 8.89 0.92
N LYS A 58 -12.38 9.76 1.61
CA LYS A 58 -13.84 9.73 1.77
C LYS A 58 -14.66 9.52 0.49
N SER A 59 -14.25 10.08 -0.65
CA SER A 59 -14.98 9.93 -1.92
C SER A 59 -14.96 8.51 -2.47
N GLN A 60 -13.96 7.72 -2.12
CA GLN A 60 -13.76 6.34 -2.61
C GLN A 60 -13.88 5.28 -1.52
N VAL A 61 -13.75 5.64 -0.24
CA VAL A 61 -13.67 4.68 0.87
C VAL A 61 -14.86 3.72 0.88
N ALA A 62 -16.07 4.23 0.67
CA ALA A 62 -17.29 3.44 0.64
C ALA A 62 -17.26 2.32 -0.44
N LYS A 63 -16.58 2.57 -1.57
CA LYS A 63 -16.44 1.60 -2.67
C LYS A 63 -15.48 0.46 -2.33
N PHE A 64 -14.46 0.72 -1.51
CA PHE A 64 -13.32 -0.20 -1.34
C PHE A 64 -13.19 -0.81 0.06
N GLN A 65 -13.76 -0.20 1.09
CA GLN A 65 -13.61 -0.63 2.50
C GLN A 65 -14.07 -2.07 2.77
N SER A 66 -15.15 -2.51 2.11
CA SER A 66 -15.65 -3.87 2.24
C SER A 66 -14.91 -4.85 1.33
N LEU A 67 -14.31 -4.35 0.25
CA LEU A 67 -13.63 -5.16 -0.76
C LEU A 67 -12.23 -5.58 -0.33
N PHE A 68 -11.41 -4.62 0.11
CA PHE A 68 -10.03 -4.91 0.48
C PHE A 68 -9.96 -5.59 1.85
N LYS A 69 -9.27 -6.72 1.87
CA LYS A 69 -8.99 -7.55 3.04
C LYS A 69 -7.54 -7.92 3.01
N GLU A 70 -6.90 -7.85 4.18
CA GLU A 70 -5.51 -8.22 4.32
C GLU A 70 -5.29 -9.68 3.92
N GLY A 71 -4.17 -9.95 3.26
CA GLY A 71 -3.80 -11.26 2.74
C GLY A 71 -4.42 -11.60 1.38
N ASP A 72 -5.50 -10.95 0.94
CA ASP A 72 -6.13 -11.23 -0.35
C ASP A 72 -5.40 -10.60 -1.55
N VAL A 73 -5.60 -11.16 -2.74
CA VAL A 73 -4.99 -10.69 -4.00
C VAL A 73 -6.05 -10.02 -4.88
N TYR A 74 -5.68 -8.90 -5.49
CA TYR A 74 -6.56 -8.07 -6.30
C TYR A 74 -5.94 -7.76 -7.66
N ALA A 75 -6.78 -7.70 -8.69
CA ALA A 75 -6.49 -6.98 -9.91
C ALA A 75 -7.02 -5.55 -9.76
N ILE A 76 -6.16 -4.55 -9.92
CA ILE A 76 -6.48 -3.13 -9.72
C ILE A 76 -6.14 -2.38 -10.99
N SER A 77 -7.09 -1.57 -11.49
CA SER A 77 -7.02 -0.87 -12.77
C SER A 77 -7.39 0.60 -12.62
N HIS A 78 -6.89 1.42 -13.54
CA HIS A 78 -7.23 2.85 -13.62
C HIS A 78 -6.81 3.66 -12.40
N VAL A 79 -5.65 3.35 -11.83
CA VAL A 79 -5.01 4.14 -10.78
C VAL A 79 -3.96 5.08 -11.35
N LEU A 80 -3.71 6.18 -10.66
CA LEU A 80 -2.52 7.02 -10.90
C LEU A 80 -1.50 6.79 -9.79
N VAL A 81 -0.30 7.30 -10.03
CA VAL A 81 0.72 7.46 -8.99
C VAL A 81 1.02 8.93 -8.78
N GLN A 82 1.36 9.27 -7.54
CA GLN A 82 1.87 10.58 -7.15
C GLN A 82 3.03 10.38 -6.20
N ASP A 83 3.85 11.40 -6.02
CA ASP A 83 4.95 11.36 -5.07
C ASP A 83 4.47 11.08 -3.65
N ASN A 84 5.24 10.25 -2.95
CA ASN A 84 5.02 9.88 -1.57
C ASN A 84 5.74 10.87 -0.63
N TYR A 85 5.13 12.04 -0.43
CA TYR A 85 5.61 13.08 0.48
C TYR A 85 5.24 12.84 1.95
N MET A 86 4.91 11.61 2.37
CA MET A 86 4.61 11.33 3.77
C MET A 86 5.89 11.41 4.61
N ASN A 87 5.80 12.07 5.78
CA ASN A 87 6.92 12.17 6.71
C ASN A 87 7.38 10.81 7.24
N PHE A 88 6.44 9.87 7.37
CA PHE A 88 6.71 8.47 7.72
C PHE A 88 6.36 7.60 6.54
N LYS A 89 7.37 6.97 5.92
CA LYS A 89 7.12 6.07 4.81
C LYS A 89 6.73 4.71 5.36
N THR A 90 5.71 4.12 4.75
CA THR A 90 5.24 2.76 5.05
C THR A 90 5.80 1.73 4.06
N THR A 91 6.42 2.23 2.98
CA THR A 91 7.06 1.45 1.92
C THR A 91 8.26 2.23 1.38
N ARG A 92 9.28 1.55 0.86
CA ARG A 92 10.42 2.17 0.17
C ARG A 92 10.05 2.88 -1.14
N ASN A 93 8.86 2.66 -1.67
CA ASN A 93 8.45 3.24 -2.95
C ASN A 93 8.31 4.76 -2.84
N VAL A 94 8.92 5.47 -3.79
CA VAL A 94 8.88 6.93 -3.89
C VAL A 94 7.50 7.45 -4.30
N PHE A 95 6.64 6.58 -4.82
CA PHE A 95 5.28 6.87 -5.19
C PHE A 95 4.26 6.25 -4.25
N LYS A 96 3.05 6.81 -4.26
CA LYS A 96 1.83 6.22 -3.69
C LYS A 96 0.72 6.19 -4.72
N LEU A 97 -0.19 5.24 -4.59
CA LEU A 97 -1.36 5.10 -5.44
C LEU A 97 -2.39 6.20 -5.15
N LEU A 98 -2.92 6.77 -6.22
CA LEU A 98 -4.07 7.66 -6.21
C LEU A 98 -5.27 6.94 -6.85
N PHE A 99 -6.29 6.68 -6.04
CA PHE A 99 -7.54 6.07 -6.47
C PHE A 99 -8.46 7.16 -7.05
N LEU A 100 -8.95 6.91 -8.26
CA LEU A 100 -9.85 7.78 -9.02
C LEU A 100 -11.27 7.19 -9.03
N ASN A 101 -12.26 7.99 -9.44
CA ASN A 101 -13.65 7.51 -9.57
C ASN A 101 -13.76 6.28 -10.49
N LYS A 102 -12.94 6.28 -11.55
CA LYS A 102 -12.85 5.18 -12.53
C LYS A 102 -11.98 4.00 -12.08
N THR A 103 -11.34 4.08 -10.91
CA THR A 103 -10.53 2.96 -10.41
C THR A 103 -11.40 1.76 -10.17
N GLU A 104 -10.95 0.61 -10.65
CA GLU A 104 -11.63 -0.69 -10.50
C GLU A 104 -10.71 -1.65 -9.76
N ALA A 105 -11.31 -2.48 -8.90
CA ALA A 105 -10.58 -3.52 -8.19
C ALA A 105 -11.46 -4.76 -8.08
N PHE A 106 -10.86 -5.94 -8.29
CA PHE A 106 -11.54 -7.22 -8.19
C PHE A 106 -10.65 -8.20 -7.43
N LYS A 107 -11.23 -8.89 -6.44
CA LYS A 107 -10.54 -10.01 -5.76
C LYS A 107 -10.30 -11.13 -6.78
N ILE A 108 -9.10 -11.67 -6.80
CA ILE A 108 -8.73 -12.80 -7.64
C ILE A 108 -8.28 -13.98 -6.78
N SER A 109 -8.78 -15.18 -7.08
CA SER A 109 -8.26 -16.42 -6.53
C SER A 109 -7.00 -16.81 -7.31
N ASN A 110 -5.83 -16.48 -6.78
CA ASN A 110 -4.56 -16.86 -7.39
C ASN A 110 -3.68 -17.60 -6.38
N ILE A 111 -3.77 -18.93 -6.41
CA ILE A 111 -3.04 -19.84 -5.52
C ILE A 111 -1.52 -19.67 -5.64
N ASN A 112 -1.03 -19.23 -6.81
CA ASN A 112 0.40 -19.11 -7.10
C ASN A 112 0.94 -17.68 -6.94
N PHE A 113 0.14 -16.72 -6.45
CA PHE A 113 0.66 -15.38 -6.18
C PHE A 113 1.60 -15.43 -4.96
N PRO A 114 2.86 -14.99 -5.06
CA PRO A 114 3.82 -15.10 -3.96
C PRO A 114 3.29 -14.48 -2.67
N MET A 115 3.57 -15.13 -1.53
CA MET A 115 3.25 -14.65 -0.19
C MET A 115 4.57 -14.33 0.52
N ARG A 116 5.11 -13.14 0.28
CA ARG A 116 6.30 -12.60 0.95
C ARG A 116 5.86 -11.46 1.90
N VAL A 117 5.17 -11.81 2.97
CA VAL A 117 4.59 -10.81 3.90
C VAL A 117 5.63 -10.26 4.87
N PHE A 118 6.67 -11.05 5.16
CA PHE A 118 7.77 -10.66 6.04
C PHE A 118 9.08 -10.50 5.26
N ASP A 119 9.81 -9.43 5.58
CA ASP A 119 11.20 -9.22 5.16
C ASP A 119 12.06 -9.33 6.43
N PHE A 120 12.51 -10.54 6.73
CA PHE A 120 13.25 -10.81 7.96
C PHE A 120 14.69 -10.33 7.84
N THR A 121 15.16 -9.62 8.85
CA THR A 121 16.56 -9.27 9.03
C THR A 121 17.11 -9.90 10.31
N THR A 122 18.43 -10.02 10.41
CA THR A 122 19.05 -10.56 11.62
C THR A 122 19.06 -9.53 12.75
N ILE A 123 19.06 -9.99 14.00
CA ILE A 123 19.20 -9.11 15.16
C ILE A 123 20.52 -8.30 15.09
N VAL A 124 21.59 -8.93 14.59
CA VAL A 124 22.87 -8.26 14.39
C VAL A 124 22.76 -7.13 13.35
N ALA A 125 21.99 -7.32 12.29
CA ALA A 125 21.71 -6.26 11.31
C ALA A 125 20.85 -5.15 11.90
N LEU A 126 19.88 -5.45 12.78
CA LEU A 126 19.09 -4.43 13.50
C LEU A 126 19.94 -3.54 14.42
N GLN A 127 21.03 -4.08 14.97
CA GLN A 127 21.99 -3.31 15.77
C GLN A 127 22.78 -2.30 14.92
N ASN A 128 22.78 -2.48 13.60
CA ASN A 128 23.45 -1.60 12.63
C ASN A 128 22.39 -0.76 11.88
N MET A 129 22.10 0.44 12.39
CA MET A 129 21.09 1.36 11.84
C MET A 129 21.29 1.75 10.36
N GLU A 130 22.47 1.49 9.80
CA GLU A 130 22.78 1.76 8.39
C GLU A 130 22.14 0.72 7.43
N VAL A 131 21.78 -0.46 7.94
CA VAL A 131 21.27 -1.60 7.13
C VAL A 131 19.74 -1.64 7.06
N VAL A 132 19.05 -1.00 8.01
CA VAL A 132 17.61 -1.18 8.23
C VAL A 132 16.91 0.18 8.15
N ASP A 133 16.18 0.43 7.06
CA ASP A 133 15.33 1.62 6.94
C ASP A 133 14.04 1.51 7.78
N GLU A 134 13.43 2.65 8.09
CA GLU A 134 12.22 2.82 8.92
C GLU A 134 11.01 1.92 8.53
N THR A 135 10.96 1.43 7.29
CA THR A 135 9.89 0.59 6.75
C THR A 135 10.08 -0.91 6.98
N HIS A 136 11.23 -1.32 7.53
CA HIS A 136 11.52 -2.74 7.82
C HIS A 136 10.76 -3.29 9.03
N ALA A 137 10.46 -2.44 10.03
CA ALA A 137 9.94 -2.86 11.33
C ALA A 137 8.42 -2.68 11.46
N ILE A 138 7.68 -2.77 10.35
CA ILE A 138 6.25 -2.49 10.36
C ILE A 138 5.47 -3.76 10.76
N GLY A 139 5.50 -4.03 12.06
CA GLY A 139 4.50 -4.82 12.77
C GLY A 139 3.37 -3.94 13.30
N ASP A 140 2.23 -4.55 13.62
CA ASP A 140 0.91 -3.96 13.88
C ASP A 140 0.82 -2.74 14.82
N ASP A 141 1.83 -2.47 15.64
CA ASP A 141 1.75 -1.48 16.73
C ASP A 141 2.32 -0.09 16.44
N PHE A 142 3.12 0.11 15.38
CA PHE A 142 3.75 1.43 15.13
C PHE A 142 2.74 2.54 14.73
N TYR A 143 1.55 2.17 14.27
CA TYR A 143 0.56 3.09 13.71
C TYR A 143 -0.38 3.72 14.73
N LYS A 144 -0.50 3.15 15.93
CA LYS A 144 -1.36 3.74 16.98
C LYS A 144 -0.72 4.98 17.60
N GLN A 145 0.61 5.09 17.52
CA GLN A 145 1.36 6.12 18.23
C GLN A 145 1.55 7.40 17.38
N THR A 146 1.75 7.26 16.06
CA THR A 146 2.05 8.41 15.18
C THR A 146 0.87 9.33 14.89
N PHE A 147 -0.39 8.87 14.99
CA PHE A 147 -1.55 9.75 14.80
C PHE A 147 -1.93 10.53 16.07
N PHE A 148 -1.49 10.08 17.26
CA PHE A 148 -1.71 10.80 18.51
C PHE A 148 -0.63 11.85 18.79
N GLU A 149 0.61 11.62 18.36
CA GLU A 149 1.76 12.48 18.72
C GLU A 149 1.96 13.70 17.80
N LEU A 150 1.21 13.82 16.69
CA LEU A 150 1.32 14.96 15.76
C LEU A 150 0.34 16.12 16.05
N ASN A 151 -0.42 16.08 17.14
CA ASN A 151 -1.35 17.16 17.53
C ASN A 151 -1.25 17.54 19.02
N VAL A 152 -0.03 17.85 19.48
CA VAL A 152 0.19 18.69 20.68
C VAL A 152 0.92 19.95 20.25
#